data_AF-K4H924-F1
#
_entry.id   AF-K4H924-F1
#
_cell.length_a   1.000
_cell.length_b   1.000
_cell.length_c   1.000
_cell.angle_alpha   90.00
_cell.angle_beta   90.00
_cell.angle_gamma   90.00
#
_symmetry.space_group_name_H-M   'P 1'
#
loop_
_entity.id
_entity.type
_entity.pdbx_description
1 polymer ?
#
loop_
_entity_poly.entity_id
_entity_poly.type
_entity_poly.pdbx_seq_one_letter_code
_entity_poly.pdbx_strand_id
1 'polypeptide(L)'
;VKEVAGIKFWCYHAGHVLGAAMFMIEIAGVKLLYTGDFSRQEDRHLMAAEIPNIKPDILIIESTYGTHIHEKREEREARFCNTVHDIVNRGGRGLIPVFALGRAQELLLILDEYWQNHPELHDIPIYYASSLAKKCMAVYQTYVNAMNDKIRKQININNPFVFKHISNLKSMDHFDDIGPSVVMASPGMMQSGLSRELFESWCTDKRNGVIIAGYCVEGT
;
A
#
# COMPACT_ATOMS: atom_id res chain seq x y z
N VAL A 1 -3.28 26.93 -11.06
CA VAL A 1 -2.54 26.82 -12.33
C VAL A 1 -1.23 27.59 -12.19
N LYS A 2 -0.10 26.99 -12.58
CA LYS A 2 1.23 27.63 -12.59
C LYS A 2 1.67 27.78 -14.05
N GLU A 3 2.40 28.85 -14.37
CA GLU A 3 2.91 29.11 -15.71
C GLU A 3 4.41 29.41 -15.67
N VAL A 4 5.18 28.78 -16.57
CA VAL A 4 6.63 28.99 -16.70
C VAL A 4 6.99 28.93 -18.18
N ALA A 5 7.60 30.01 -18.72
CA ALA A 5 8.09 30.07 -20.10
C ALA A 5 7.05 29.63 -21.17
N GLY A 6 5.77 30.02 -21.00
CA GLY A 6 4.69 29.67 -21.92
C GLY A 6 4.10 28.26 -21.73
N ILE A 7 4.51 27.54 -20.69
CA ILE A 7 3.95 26.24 -20.30
C ILE A 7 3.08 26.43 -19.06
N LYS A 8 1.78 26.18 -19.19
CA LYS A 8 0.85 26.15 -18.05
C LYS A 8 0.70 24.73 -17.55
N PHE A 9 0.65 24.55 -16.24
CA PHE A 9 0.38 23.24 -15.66
C PHE A 9 -0.35 23.33 -14.33
N TRP A 10 -1.11 22.28 -14.03
CA TRP A 10 -1.75 22.05 -12.75
C TRP A 10 -1.88 20.55 -12.53
N CYS A 11 -2.26 20.16 -11.32
CA CYS A 11 -2.35 18.77 -10.95
C CYS A 11 -3.72 18.42 -10.38
N TYR A 12 -4.02 17.14 -10.48
CA TYR A 12 -5.17 16.47 -9.91
C TYR A 12 -4.65 15.32 -9.03
N HIS A 13 -5.36 14.97 -7.97
CA HIS A 13 -5.03 13.79 -7.16
C HIS A 13 -5.14 12.52 -7.99
N ALA A 14 -4.17 11.60 -7.86
CA ALA A 14 -4.15 10.32 -8.57
C ALA A 14 -4.59 9.12 -7.71
N GLY A 15 -4.79 9.30 -6.40
CA GLY A 15 -5.29 8.26 -5.47
C GLY A 15 -4.40 7.03 -5.24
N HIS A 16 -3.33 6.83 -6.03
CA HIS A 16 -2.48 5.65 -6.02
C HIS A 16 -1.60 5.52 -4.76
N VAL A 17 -0.88 6.59 -4.39
CA VAL A 17 -0.11 6.72 -3.14
C VAL A 17 -0.23 8.15 -2.60
N LEU A 18 0.19 8.38 -1.36
CA LEU A 18 0.17 9.71 -0.76
C LEU A 18 1.00 10.70 -1.59
N GLY A 19 0.35 11.77 -2.06
CA GLY A 19 0.97 12.78 -2.92
C GLY A 19 1.01 12.43 -4.42
N ALA A 20 0.49 11.26 -4.84
CA ALA A 20 0.39 10.92 -6.26
C ALA A 20 -0.52 11.91 -7.00
N ALA A 21 -0.07 12.35 -8.17
CA ALA A 21 -0.70 13.40 -8.93
C ALA A 21 -0.68 13.14 -10.43
N MET A 22 -1.79 13.44 -11.10
CA MET A 22 -1.89 13.55 -12.55
C MET A 22 -1.60 15.00 -12.95
N PHE A 23 -0.82 15.22 -13.99
CA PHE A 23 -0.47 16.57 -14.45
C PHE A 23 -1.19 16.90 -15.76
N MET A 24 -1.93 18.01 -15.74
CA MET A 24 -2.43 18.65 -16.95
C MET A 24 -1.45 19.73 -17.34
N ILE A 25 -1.00 19.67 -18.60
CA ILE A 25 -0.01 20.57 -19.17
C ILE A 25 -0.62 21.20 -20.42
N GLU A 26 -0.54 22.52 -20.53
CA GLU A 26 -1.02 23.28 -21.68
C GLU A 26 0.15 24.06 -22.31
N ILE A 27 0.37 23.82 -23.61
CA ILE A 27 1.40 24.48 -24.43
C ILE A 27 0.75 24.96 -25.71
N ALA A 28 0.82 26.27 -25.98
CA ALA A 28 0.19 26.89 -27.16
C ALA A 28 -1.30 26.51 -27.36
N GLY A 29 -2.03 26.33 -26.25
CA GLY A 29 -3.46 25.95 -26.24
C GLY A 29 -3.75 24.44 -26.29
N VAL A 30 -2.77 23.61 -26.64
CA VAL A 30 -2.87 22.14 -26.67
C VAL A 30 -2.71 21.59 -25.26
N LYS A 31 -3.65 20.72 -24.84
CA LYS A 31 -3.72 20.16 -23.49
C LYS A 31 -3.34 18.68 -23.48
N LEU A 32 -2.39 18.35 -22.62
CA LEU A 32 -1.91 17.00 -22.38
C LEU A 32 -2.16 16.63 -20.93
N LEU A 33 -2.81 15.48 -20.71
CA LEU A 33 -2.92 14.87 -19.39
C LEU A 33 -1.94 13.70 -19.29
N TYR A 34 -1.01 13.77 -18.34
CA TYR A 34 -0.15 12.67 -17.94
C TYR A 34 -0.65 12.12 -16.60
N THR A 35 -1.08 10.86 -16.55
CA THR A 35 -1.70 10.31 -15.34
C THR A 35 -0.68 9.87 -14.29
N GLY A 36 0.52 9.43 -14.72
CA GLY A 36 1.31 8.53 -13.89
C GLY A 36 0.49 7.28 -13.51
N ASP A 37 0.80 6.68 -12.38
CA ASP A 37 -0.02 5.60 -11.81
C ASP A 37 -1.21 6.21 -11.06
N PHE A 38 -2.42 5.71 -11.32
CA PHE A 38 -3.63 6.26 -10.73
C PHE A 38 -4.62 5.17 -10.32
N SER A 39 -5.44 5.46 -9.31
CA SER A 39 -6.51 4.57 -8.86
C SER A 39 -7.80 5.34 -8.69
N ARG A 40 -8.86 4.91 -9.38
CA ARG A 40 -10.22 5.44 -9.18
C ARG A 40 -10.97 4.75 -8.04
N GLN A 41 -10.30 3.84 -7.34
CA GLN A 41 -10.84 3.16 -6.18
C GLN A 41 -10.38 3.90 -4.91
N GLU A 42 -11.33 4.29 -4.07
CA GLU A 42 -11.04 4.92 -2.79
C GLU A 42 -10.46 3.89 -1.82
N ASP A 43 -9.35 4.24 -1.18
CA ASP A 43 -8.62 3.46 -0.17
C ASP A 43 -9.05 3.87 1.25
N ARG A 44 -8.74 3.07 2.29
CA ARG A 44 -8.99 3.48 3.69
C ARG A 44 -8.34 4.81 4.00
N HIS A 45 -7.16 5.08 3.42
CA HIS A 45 -6.38 6.27 3.69
C HIS A 45 -6.33 7.31 2.57
N LEU A 46 -6.63 6.96 1.32
CA LEU A 46 -6.54 7.88 0.18
C LEU A 46 -7.87 8.02 -0.54
N MET A 47 -8.12 9.24 -1.01
CA MET A 47 -9.19 9.52 -1.96
C MET A 47 -8.89 8.87 -3.31
N ALA A 48 -9.94 8.54 -4.06
CA ALA A 48 -9.80 8.13 -5.46
C ALA A 48 -9.25 9.28 -6.33
N ALA A 49 -8.61 8.93 -7.45
CA ALA A 49 -8.08 9.88 -8.42
C ALA A 49 -9.17 10.84 -8.92
N GLU A 50 -8.94 12.13 -9.01
CA GLU A 50 -9.96 13.05 -9.53
C GLU A 50 -10.23 12.79 -11.02
N ILE A 51 -11.45 13.09 -11.49
CA ILE A 51 -11.73 13.13 -12.92
C ILE A 51 -11.55 14.58 -13.37
N PRO A 52 -10.59 14.89 -14.25
CA PRO A 52 -10.42 16.25 -14.77
C PRO A 52 -11.72 16.76 -15.39
N ASN A 53 -12.11 17.97 -14.99
CA ASN A 53 -13.25 18.69 -15.56
C ASN A 53 -12.98 19.25 -16.97
N ILE A 54 -11.75 19.11 -17.47
CA ILE A 54 -11.29 19.58 -18.77
C ILE A 54 -10.88 18.36 -19.59
N LYS A 55 -11.39 18.27 -20.82
CA LYS A 55 -11.01 17.24 -21.77
C LYS A 55 -9.60 17.55 -22.32
N PRO A 56 -8.62 16.63 -22.18
CA PRO A 56 -7.32 16.79 -22.82
C PRO A 56 -7.40 16.49 -24.32
N ASP A 57 -6.49 17.09 -25.09
CA ASP A 57 -6.27 16.75 -26.50
C ASP A 57 -5.40 15.49 -26.62
N ILE A 58 -4.45 15.31 -25.68
CA ILE A 58 -3.55 14.16 -25.61
C ILE A 58 -3.64 13.53 -24.21
N LEU A 59 -3.83 12.20 -24.15
CA LEU A 59 -3.80 11.44 -22.91
C LEU A 59 -2.59 10.49 -22.92
N ILE A 60 -1.71 10.64 -21.94
CA ILE A 60 -0.65 9.68 -21.63
C ILE A 60 -1.06 8.98 -20.34
N ILE A 61 -1.38 7.69 -20.45
CA ILE A 61 -1.93 6.87 -19.38
C ILE A 61 -1.12 5.59 -19.19
N GLU A 62 -1.02 5.13 -17.95
CA GLU A 62 -0.46 3.82 -17.64
C GLU A 62 -1.31 2.68 -18.22
N SER A 63 -0.71 1.50 -18.33
CA SER A 63 -1.38 0.29 -18.83
C SER A 63 -1.00 -0.94 -18.01
N THR A 64 -0.67 -0.77 -16.73
CA THR A 64 -0.12 -1.83 -15.85
C THR A 64 -0.99 -3.09 -15.85
N TYR A 65 -2.31 -2.91 -15.84
CA TYR A 65 -3.28 -4.01 -15.85
C TYR A 65 -3.92 -4.26 -17.23
N GLY A 66 -3.61 -3.44 -18.25
CA GLY A 66 -4.13 -3.60 -19.60
C GLY A 66 -5.65 -3.79 -19.67
N THR A 67 -6.09 -4.98 -20.08
CA THR A 67 -7.51 -5.36 -20.20
C THR A 67 -8.08 -6.05 -18.97
N HIS A 68 -7.30 -6.20 -17.89
CA HIS A 68 -7.73 -6.86 -16.67
C HIS A 68 -8.75 -6.01 -15.92
N ILE A 69 -9.83 -6.64 -15.48
CA ILE A 69 -10.88 -6.01 -14.68
C ILE A 69 -10.72 -6.47 -13.25
N HIS A 70 -10.52 -5.51 -12.34
CA HIS A 70 -10.43 -5.82 -10.91
C HIS A 70 -11.77 -6.29 -10.35
N GLU A 71 -11.71 -7.35 -9.56
CA GLU A 71 -12.80 -7.76 -8.67
C GLU A 71 -13.13 -6.63 -7.67
N LYS A 72 -14.33 -6.73 -7.09
CA LYS A 72 -14.81 -5.78 -6.09
C LYS A 72 -13.84 -5.70 -4.92
N ARG A 73 -13.76 -4.51 -4.31
CA ARG A 73 -12.83 -4.25 -3.20
C ARG A 73 -13.03 -5.23 -2.07
N GLU A 74 -14.29 -5.38 -1.69
CA GLU A 74 -14.73 -6.13 -0.52
C GLU A 74 -14.38 -7.61 -0.67
N GLU A 75 -14.54 -8.15 -1.88
CA GLU A 75 -14.16 -9.52 -2.22
C GLU A 75 -12.65 -9.73 -2.14
N ARG A 76 -11.86 -8.78 -2.66
CA ARG A 76 -10.38 -8.85 -2.61
C ARG A 76 -9.85 -8.70 -1.18
N GLU A 77 -10.41 -7.80 -0.40
CA GLU A 77 -10.05 -7.62 1.02
C GLU A 77 -10.40 -8.85 1.84
N ALA A 78 -11.61 -9.40 1.68
CA ALA A 78 -12.01 -10.63 2.36
C ALA A 78 -11.08 -11.79 1.98
N ARG A 79 -10.77 -11.96 0.69
CA ARG A 79 -9.83 -13.00 0.23
C ARG A 79 -8.44 -12.80 0.84
N PHE A 80 -7.93 -11.57 0.86
CA PHE A 80 -6.63 -11.25 1.47
C PHE A 80 -6.60 -11.62 2.95
N CYS A 81 -7.55 -11.13 3.75
CA CYS A 81 -7.60 -11.40 5.18
C CYS A 81 -7.79 -12.89 5.49
N ASN A 82 -8.70 -13.58 4.77
CA ASN A 82 -8.92 -15.01 4.95
C ASN A 82 -7.67 -15.82 4.61
N THR A 83 -6.94 -15.44 3.55
CA THR A 83 -5.67 -16.11 3.20
C THR A 83 -4.64 -15.96 4.31
N VAL A 84 -4.51 -14.75 4.88
CA VAL A 84 -3.61 -14.51 6.02
C VAL A 84 -4.05 -15.32 7.24
N HIS A 85 -5.35 -15.28 7.58
CA HIS A 85 -5.95 -16.04 8.68
C HIS A 85 -5.62 -17.54 8.54
N ASP A 86 -5.88 -18.12 7.38
CA ASP A 86 -5.66 -19.55 7.13
C ASP A 86 -4.18 -19.95 7.24
N ILE A 87 -3.24 -19.03 6.94
CA ILE A 87 -1.79 -19.25 7.14
C ILE A 87 -1.46 -19.32 8.62
N VAL A 88 -1.92 -18.36 9.41
CA VAL A 88 -1.55 -18.30 10.82
C VAL A 88 -2.30 -19.34 11.66
N ASN A 89 -3.54 -19.66 11.30
CA ASN A 89 -4.36 -20.66 11.99
C ASN A 89 -3.79 -22.09 11.85
N ARG A 90 -3.12 -22.41 10.73
CA ARG A 90 -2.39 -23.69 10.58
C ARG A 90 -0.98 -23.67 11.20
N GLY A 91 -0.66 -22.64 12.00
CA GLY A 91 0.62 -22.47 12.68
C GLY A 91 1.77 -22.06 11.75
N GLY A 92 1.45 -21.47 10.60
CA GLY A 92 2.42 -21.00 9.61
C GLY A 92 2.71 -19.51 9.68
N ARG A 93 3.66 -19.07 8.85
CA ARG A 93 4.11 -17.69 8.73
C ARG A 93 3.63 -17.09 7.42
N GLY A 94 3.02 -15.92 7.49
CA GLY A 94 2.55 -15.17 6.33
C GLY A 94 3.54 -14.07 5.95
N LEU A 95 4.23 -14.22 4.82
CA LEU A 95 5.07 -13.16 4.25
C LEU A 95 4.27 -12.33 3.25
N ILE A 96 4.33 -11.01 3.38
CA ILE A 96 3.71 -10.06 2.44
C ILE A 96 4.79 -9.09 1.97
N PRO A 97 5.44 -9.37 0.82
CA PRO A 97 6.43 -8.46 0.24
C PRO A 97 5.75 -7.16 -0.20
N VAL A 98 6.24 -6.01 0.30
CA VAL A 98 5.68 -4.70 0.00
C VAL A 98 6.74 -3.64 -0.24
N PHE A 99 6.41 -2.64 -1.05
CA PHE A 99 7.16 -1.38 -1.05
C PHE A 99 6.95 -0.64 0.27
N ALA A 100 8.00 0.05 0.76
CA ALA A 100 7.97 0.70 2.07
C ALA A 100 6.94 1.84 2.19
N LEU A 101 6.47 2.38 1.07
CA LEU A 101 5.52 3.48 1.02
C LEU A 101 4.44 3.19 -0.02
N GLY A 102 3.21 3.60 0.27
CA GLY A 102 2.05 3.41 -0.60
C GLY A 102 1.16 2.26 -0.13
N ARG A 103 1.09 1.20 -0.92
CA ARG A 103 0.17 0.06 -0.69
C ARG A 103 0.39 -0.62 0.67
N ALA A 104 1.60 -0.59 1.23
CA ALA A 104 1.87 -1.10 2.56
C ALA A 104 0.97 -0.47 3.62
N GLN A 105 0.76 0.85 3.58
CA GLN A 105 -0.07 1.54 4.58
C GLN A 105 -1.55 1.14 4.50
N GLU A 106 -2.06 0.87 3.29
CA GLU A 106 -3.41 0.35 3.13
C GLU A 106 -3.56 -1.05 3.72
N LEU A 107 -2.62 -1.95 3.43
CA LEU A 107 -2.64 -3.32 3.94
C LEU A 107 -2.47 -3.36 5.46
N LEU A 108 -1.64 -2.49 6.05
CA LEU A 108 -1.51 -2.36 7.50
C LEU A 108 -2.84 -1.94 8.16
N LEU A 109 -3.56 -0.98 7.57
CA LEU A 109 -4.88 -0.57 8.06
C LEU A 109 -5.91 -1.71 7.94
N ILE A 110 -5.90 -2.45 6.83
CA ILE A 110 -6.76 -3.63 6.63
C ILE A 110 -6.49 -4.68 7.71
N LEU A 111 -5.22 -5.02 7.94
CA LEU A 111 -4.84 -6.05 8.90
C LEU A 111 -5.12 -5.64 10.34
N ASP A 112 -4.83 -4.40 10.75
CA ASP A 112 -5.10 -3.91 12.11
C ASP A 112 -6.61 -3.90 12.40
N GLU A 113 -7.44 -3.47 11.43
CA GLU A 113 -8.91 -3.55 11.52
C GLU A 113 -9.40 -5.00 11.57
N TYR A 114 -8.82 -5.89 10.77
CA TYR A 114 -9.20 -7.31 10.78
C TYR A 114 -8.85 -7.95 12.13
N TRP A 115 -7.62 -7.76 12.64
CA TRP A 115 -7.20 -8.27 13.94
C TRP A 115 -8.07 -7.74 15.07
N GLN A 116 -8.39 -6.44 15.06
CA GLN A 116 -9.25 -5.82 16.08
C GLN A 116 -10.64 -6.47 16.19
N ASN A 117 -11.13 -7.09 15.12
CA ASN A 117 -12.42 -7.77 15.07
C ASN A 117 -12.34 -9.30 15.30
N HIS A 118 -11.13 -9.86 15.45
CA HIS A 118 -10.88 -11.30 15.59
C HIS A 118 -9.99 -11.56 16.83
N PRO A 119 -10.57 -11.56 18.04
CA PRO A 119 -9.81 -11.72 19.28
C PRO A 119 -8.95 -12.98 19.36
N GLU A 120 -9.33 -14.05 18.66
CA GLU A 120 -8.58 -15.29 18.55
C GLU A 120 -7.21 -15.13 17.85
N LEU A 121 -7.02 -14.04 17.11
CA LEU A 121 -5.76 -13.74 16.42
C LEU A 121 -4.85 -12.80 17.22
N HIS A 122 -5.31 -12.23 18.34
CA HIS A 122 -4.57 -11.20 19.07
C HIS A 122 -3.19 -11.66 19.60
N ASP A 123 -3.01 -12.96 19.84
CA ASP A 123 -1.73 -13.53 20.28
C ASP A 123 -0.75 -13.76 19.11
N ILE A 124 -1.21 -13.58 17.86
CA ILE A 124 -0.41 -13.77 16.65
C ILE A 124 0.14 -12.42 16.21
N PRO A 125 1.48 -12.22 16.24
CA PRO A 125 2.05 -10.92 15.95
C PRO A 125 2.06 -10.60 14.45
N ILE A 126 1.78 -9.33 14.14
CA ILE A 126 2.02 -8.75 12.82
C ILE A 126 3.22 -7.81 12.92
N TYR A 127 4.19 -7.96 12.01
CA TYR A 127 5.36 -7.11 11.93
C TYR A 127 5.38 -6.32 10.63
N TYR A 128 5.68 -5.02 10.75
CA TYR A 128 6.09 -4.20 9.62
C TYR A 128 7.61 -4.03 9.63
N ALA A 129 8.26 -4.72 8.69
CA ALA A 129 9.71 -4.85 8.63
C ALA A 129 10.28 -4.06 7.45
N SER A 130 10.65 -2.81 7.71
CA SER A 130 11.26 -1.94 6.69
C SER A 130 12.17 -0.91 7.34
N SER A 131 13.37 -0.74 6.80
CA SER A 131 14.33 0.29 7.23
C SER A 131 13.76 1.71 7.10
N LEU A 132 12.76 1.89 6.23
CA LEU A 132 12.05 3.15 6.01
C LEU A 132 10.73 3.25 6.77
N ALA A 133 10.25 2.18 7.43
CA ALA A 133 8.94 2.12 8.07
C ALA A 133 8.64 3.36 8.94
N LYS A 134 9.53 3.64 9.90
CA LYS A 134 9.37 4.77 10.84
C LYS A 134 9.36 6.13 10.13
N LYS A 135 10.19 6.31 9.10
CA LYS A 135 10.25 7.54 8.31
C LYS A 135 8.99 7.72 7.47
N CYS A 136 8.51 6.66 6.83
CA CYS A 136 7.26 6.66 6.08
C CYS A 136 6.05 7.00 6.96
N MET A 137 5.97 6.42 8.17
CA MET A 137 4.90 6.76 9.12
C MET A 137 4.91 8.24 9.50
N ALA A 138 6.08 8.84 9.73
CA ALA A 138 6.19 10.27 10.03
C ALA A 138 5.69 11.16 8.87
N VAL A 139 5.95 10.78 7.62
CA VAL A 139 5.43 11.46 6.42
C VAL A 139 3.90 11.39 6.39
N TYR A 140 3.32 10.21 6.59
CA TYR A 140 1.87 10.04 6.60
C TYR A 140 1.20 10.86 7.71
N GLN A 141 1.79 10.90 8.90
CA GLN A 141 1.28 11.71 10.02
C GLN A 141 1.40 13.21 9.77
N THR A 142 2.43 13.66 9.04
CA THR A 142 2.65 15.08 8.72
C THR A 142 1.67 15.57 7.65
N TYR A 143 1.39 14.73 6.63
CA TYR A 143 0.56 15.10 5.48
C TYR A 143 -0.87 14.54 5.55
N VAL A 144 -1.43 14.41 6.75
CA VAL A 144 -2.82 13.94 6.96
C VAL A 144 -3.85 14.75 6.18
N ASN A 145 -3.61 16.05 5.98
CA ASN A 145 -4.53 16.90 5.23
C ASN A 145 -4.64 16.54 3.74
N ALA A 146 -3.70 15.76 3.20
CA ALA A 146 -3.71 15.25 1.83
C ALA A 146 -4.40 13.87 1.70
N MET A 147 -4.91 13.32 2.80
CA MET A 147 -5.64 12.06 2.86
C MET A 147 -7.16 12.27 2.81
N ASN A 148 -7.93 11.19 2.71
CA ASN A 148 -9.40 11.25 2.62
C ASN A 148 -10.06 11.86 3.88
N ASP A 149 -11.35 12.17 3.78
CA ASP A 149 -12.11 12.74 4.90
C ASP A 149 -12.17 11.84 6.12
N LYS A 150 -12.15 10.50 5.93
CA LYS A 150 -12.17 9.54 7.02
C LYS A 150 -10.94 9.70 7.92
N ILE A 151 -9.74 9.70 7.33
CA ILE A 151 -8.48 9.88 8.07
C ILE A 151 -8.40 11.28 8.69
N ARG A 152 -8.78 12.34 7.94
CA ARG A 152 -8.78 13.72 8.44
C ARG A 152 -9.69 13.92 9.67
N LYS A 153 -10.80 13.20 9.75
CA LYS A 153 -11.67 13.21 10.94
C LYS A 153 -11.10 12.34 12.05
N GLN A 154 -10.62 11.15 11.71
CA GLN A 154 -10.13 10.17 12.68
C GLN A 154 -8.91 10.66 13.45
N ILE A 155 -7.96 11.34 12.79
CA ILE A 155 -6.72 11.84 13.42
C ILE A 155 -6.96 12.71 14.66
N ASN A 156 -8.10 13.41 14.73
CA ASN A 156 -8.47 14.25 15.88
C ASN A 156 -8.97 13.44 17.09
N ILE A 157 -9.31 12.17 16.88
CA ILE A 157 -9.74 11.22 17.91
C ILE A 157 -8.57 10.32 18.29
N ASN A 158 -7.98 9.66 17.30
CA ASN A 158 -6.80 8.82 17.45
C ASN A 158 -6.00 8.76 16.14
N ASN A 159 -4.71 8.42 16.24
CA ASN A 159 -3.87 8.33 15.05
C ASN A 159 -4.05 6.96 14.37
N PRO A 160 -4.61 6.88 13.14
CA PRO A 160 -4.86 5.62 12.46
C PRO A 160 -3.59 4.88 12.04
N PHE A 161 -2.43 5.55 12.05
CA PHE A 161 -1.13 4.94 11.75
C PHE A 161 -0.34 4.55 13.01
N VAL A 162 -1.00 4.62 14.18
CA VAL A 162 -0.53 4.00 15.42
C VAL A 162 -1.34 2.73 15.61
N PHE A 163 -0.83 1.65 15.02
CA PHE A 163 -1.47 0.33 15.02
C PHE A 163 -1.40 -0.31 16.40
N LYS A 164 -2.45 -1.05 16.78
CA LYS A 164 -2.53 -1.74 18.07
C LYS A 164 -1.96 -3.16 17.97
N HIS A 165 -2.15 -3.79 16.81
CA HIS A 165 -1.82 -5.20 16.58
C HIS A 165 -0.57 -5.37 15.71
N ILE A 166 0.08 -4.27 15.32
CA ILE A 166 1.23 -4.28 14.41
C ILE A 166 2.43 -3.62 15.06
N SER A 167 3.55 -4.34 15.07
CA SER A 167 4.83 -3.88 15.61
C SER A 167 5.84 -3.59 14.50
N ASN A 168 6.70 -2.58 14.69
CA ASN A 168 7.78 -2.32 13.75
C ASN A 168 8.98 -3.23 14.04
N LEU A 169 9.39 -4.02 13.06
CA LEU A 169 10.61 -4.83 13.14
C LEU A 169 11.77 -4.08 12.48
N LYS A 170 12.80 -3.75 13.27
CA LYS A 170 13.95 -2.97 12.80
C LYS A 170 15.03 -3.81 12.12
N SER A 171 15.28 -5.02 12.61
CA SER A 171 16.25 -5.98 12.09
C SER A 171 15.84 -7.40 12.48
N MET A 172 16.41 -8.39 11.78
CA MET A 172 16.22 -9.81 12.10
C MET A 172 16.76 -10.19 13.49
N ASP A 173 17.75 -9.45 14.01
CA ASP A 173 18.32 -9.70 15.34
C ASP A 173 17.31 -9.53 16.49
N HIS A 174 16.22 -8.83 16.23
CA HIS A 174 15.11 -8.62 17.17
C HIS A 174 13.86 -9.41 16.79
N PHE A 175 13.99 -10.35 15.84
CA PHE A 175 12.91 -11.20 15.39
C PHE A 175 13.03 -12.58 16.02
N ASP A 176 12.30 -12.79 17.11
CA ASP A 176 12.12 -14.12 17.69
C ASP A 176 11.11 -14.89 16.84
N ASP A 177 11.63 -15.70 15.91
CA ASP A 177 10.82 -16.43 14.95
C ASP A 177 10.09 -17.66 15.55
N ILE A 178 9.20 -17.40 16.52
CA ILE A 178 8.53 -18.41 17.33
C ILE A 178 7.04 -18.46 16.99
N GLY A 179 6.62 -19.55 16.37
CA GLY A 179 5.20 -19.81 16.08
C GLY A 179 4.67 -19.07 14.85
N PRO A 180 3.33 -18.98 14.71
CA PRO A 180 2.71 -18.26 13.60
C PRO A 180 2.93 -16.75 13.72
N SER A 181 3.16 -16.09 12.59
CA SER A 181 3.32 -14.64 12.51
C SER A 181 3.00 -14.13 11.11
N VAL A 182 2.73 -12.83 11.00
CA VAL A 182 2.60 -12.15 9.71
C VAL A 182 3.70 -11.10 9.60
N VAL A 183 4.45 -11.11 8.50
CA VAL A 183 5.51 -10.12 8.27
C VAL A 183 5.31 -9.43 6.93
N MET A 184 5.11 -8.11 6.99
CA MET A 184 5.16 -7.23 5.83
C MET A 184 6.58 -6.71 5.67
N ALA A 185 7.30 -7.14 4.64
CA ALA A 185 8.72 -6.84 4.45
C ALA A 185 9.02 -6.19 3.10
N SER A 186 10.02 -5.30 3.07
CA SER A 186 10.55 -4.72 1.83
C SER A 186 11.84 -5.40 1.38
N PRO A 187 12.17 -5.37 0.07
CA PRO A 187 11.44 -4.79 -1.07
C PRO A 187 10.24 -5.62 -1.57
N GLY A 188 9.34 -4.98 -2.31
CA GLY A 188 8.05 -5.54 -2.71
C GLY A 188 8.08 -6.67 -3.74
N MET A 189 9.20 -6.90 -4.43
CA MET A 189 9.32 -8.00 -5.41
C MET A 189 10.46 -8.95 -5.04
N MET A 190 10.89 -8.95 -3.76
CA MET A 190 11.86 -9.92 -3.21
C MET A 190 13.19 -10.03 -3.96
N GLN A 191 13.64 -8.97 -4.65
CA GLN A 191 14.89 -9.01 -5.42
C GLN A 191 16.12 -9.18 -4.52
N SER A 192 16.04 -8.64 -3.30
CA SER A 192 17.12 -8.60 -2.31
C SER A 192 16.56 -8.29 -0.92
N GLY A 193 17.41 -8.20 0.10
CA GLY A 193 17.06 -7.69 1.42
C GLY A 193 16.06 -8.56 2.19
N LEU A 194 15.40 -7.94 3.17
CA LEU A 194 14.69 -8.66 4.21
C LEU A 194 13.51 -9.50 3.70
N SER A 195 12.73 -9.00 2.74
CA SER A 195 11.63 -9.79 2.17
C SER A 195 12.13 -11.06 1.49
N ARG A 196 13.29 -11.00 0.83
CA ARG A 196 13.93 -12.17 0.20
C ARG A 196 14.52 -13.12 1.24
N GLU A 197 15.24 -12.59 2.24
CA GLU A 197 15.83 -13.40 3.32
C GLU A 197 14.76 -14.20 4.08
N LEU A 198 13.62 -13.56 4.41
CA LEU A 198 12.48 -14.24 5.02
C LEU A 198 11.88 -15.27 4.08
N PHE A 199 11.73 -14.96 2.79
CA PHE A 199 11.24 -15.91 1.81
C PHE A 199 12.12 -17.16 1.73
N GLU A 200 13.44 -16.99 1.58
CA GLU A 200 14.41 -18.09 1.50
C GLU A 200 14.40 -18.95 2.78
N SER A 201 14.21 -18.34 3.95
CA SER A 201 14.07 -19.05 5.23
C SER A 201 12.77 -19.85 5.35
N TRP A 202 11.67 -19.31 4.84
CA TRP A 202 10.32 -19.84 5.10
C TRP A 202 9.73 -20.72 3.99
N CYS A 203 10.27 -20.66 2.77
CA CYS A 203 9.64 -21.25 1.59
C CYS A 203 9.57 -22.78 1.60
N THR A 204 10.36 -23.45 2.44
CA THR A 204 10.40 -24.93 2.51
C THR A 204 9.30 -25.53 3.39
N ASP A 205 8.68 -24.76 4.27
CA ASP A 205 7.60 -25.24 5.13
C ASP A 205 6.23 -24.97 4.50
N LYS A 206 5.51 -26.06 4.18
CA LYS A 206 4.17 -26.04 3.59
C LYS A 206 3.11 -25.30 4.41
N ARG A 207 3.37 -25.06 5.70
CA ARG A 207 2.48 -24.27 6.56
C ARG A 207 2.60 -22.78 6.26
N ASN A 208 3.73 -22.31 5.76
CA ASN A 208 3.93 -20.89 5.47
C ASN A 208 3.16 -20.48 4.19
N GLY A 209 3.09 -19.18 3.96
CA GLY A 209 2.49 -18.63 2.75
C GLY A 209 3.08 -17.28 2.40
N VAL A 210 3.09 -16.97 1.11
CA VAL A 210 3.56 -15.69 0.57
C VAL A 210 2.42 -15.06 -0.21
N ILE A 211 2.12 -13.79 0.07
CA ILE A 211 1.04 -13.05 -0.59
C ILE A 211 1.65 -11.87 -1.34
N ILE A 212 1.62 -11.95 -2.66
CA ILE A 212 2.07 -10.87 -3.54
C ILE A 212 0.90 -9.89 -3.74
N ALA A 213 0.96 -8.76 -3.06
CA ALA A 213 -0.12 -7.77 -3.01
C ALA A 213 0.08 -6.56 -3.95
N GLY A 214 1.14 -6.59 -4.77
CA GLY A 214 1.46 -5.55 -5.75
C GLY A 214 1.92 -6.15 -7.08
N TYR A 215 2.03 -5.31 -8.11
CA TYR A 215 2.55 -5.73 -9.40
C TYR A 215 4.05 -6.08 -9.30
N CYS A 216 4.48 -7.15 -9.97
CA CYS A 216 5.88 -7.55 -10.10
C CYS A 216 6.32 -7.37 -11.55
N VAL A 217 7.49 -6.76 -11.73
CA VAL A 217 8.08 -6.56 -13.07
C VAL A 217 8.66 -7.89 -13.57
N GLU A 218 8.58 -8.13 -14.86
CA GLU A 218 9.20 -9.30 -15.48
C GLU A 218 10.71 -9.34 -15.19
N GLY A 219 11.21 -10.52 -14.79
CA GLY A 219 12.62 -10.73 -14.46
C GLY A 219 12.99 -10.49 -12.99
N THR A 220 12.01 -10.32 -12.09
CA THR A 220 12.21 -10.35 -10.63
C THR A 220 11.92 -11.70 -10.03
#